data_AF-A0A963EQ76-F1
#
_entry.id   AF-A0A963EQ76-F1
#
_cell.length_a   1.000
_cell.length_b   1.000
_cell.length_c   1.000
_cell.angle_alpha   90.00
_cell.angle_beta   90.00
_cell.angle_gamma   90.00
#
_symmetry.space_group_name_H-M   'P 1'
#
loop_
_entity.id
_entity.type
_entity.pdbx_description
1 polymer ?
#
loop_
_entity_poly.entity_id
_entity_poly.type
_entity_poly.pdbx_seq_one_letter_code
_entity_poly.pdbx_strand_id
1 'polypeptide(L)'
;MPSGLSSTGLTLGAAATAPLMVWLMDLYDWRGALFITAPSGLLLAGVWWWYVRDYPKDHRSVNAAELRLIDAGRPPPQAGAAKGAWLIALRNRDVLLLTLS
;
A
#
# COMPACT_ATOMS: atom_id res chain seq x y z
N MET A 1 6.05 -13.60 7.04
CA MET A 1 5.61 -13.11 5.72
C MET A 1 4.59 -11.99 5.93
N PRO A 2 5.05 -10.73 6.08
CA PRO A 2 4.17 -9.58 6.33
C PRO A 2 3.21 -9.26 5.18
N SER A 3 3.54 -9.68 3.96
CA SER A 3 2.81 -9.33 2.73
C SER A 3 1.42 -9.94 2.62
N GLY A 4 1.13 -11.02 3.36
CA GLY A 4 -0.15 -11.72 3.29
C GLY A 4 -1.33 -10.83 3.69
N LEU A 5 -1.19 -10.06 4.79
CA LEU A 5 -2.26 -9.17 5.25
C LEU A 5 -2.62 -8.10 4.21
N SER A 6 -1.61 -7.46 3.61
CA SER A 6 -1.83 -6.42 2.60
C SER A 6 -2.49 -6.99 1.34
N SER A 7 -2.05 -8.17 0.89
CA SER A 7 -2.64 -8.84 -0.27
C SER A 7 -4.08 -9.27 -0.01
N THR A 8 -4.39 -9.77 1.18
CA THR A 8 -5.77 -10.13 1.56
C THR A 8 -6.68 -8.90 1.64
N GLY A 9 -6.18 -7.76 2.14
CA GLY A 9 -6.94 -6.50 2.14
C GLY A 9 -7.30 -6.04 0.72
N LEU A 10 -6.35 -6.14 -0.21
CA LEU A 10 -6.57 -5.83 -1.63
C LEU A 10 -7.62 -6.74 -2.27
N THR A 11 -7.52 -8.05 -2.07
CA THR A 11 -8.46 -9.01 -2.69
C THR A 11 -9.86 -8.88 -2.10
N LEU A 12 -9.99 -8.70 -0.78
CA LEU A 12 -11.27 -8.48 -0.12
C LEU A 12 -11.93 -7.18 -0.58
N GLY A 13 -11.16 -6.09 -0.68
CA GLY A 13 -11.67 -4.81 -1.18
C GLY A 13 -12.18 -4.92 -2.62
N ALA A 14 -11.42 -5.57 -3.51
CA ALA A 14 -11.83 -5.81 -4.88
C ALA A 14 -13.11 -6.67 -4.96
N ALA A 15 -13.20 -7.73 -4.16
CA ALA A 15 -14.38 -8.62 -4.12
C ALA A 15 -15.63 -7.90 -3.58
N ALA A 16 -15.47 -7.03 -2.58
CA ALA A 16 -16.58 -6.28 -1.98
C ALA A 16 -17.08 -5.13 -2.87
N THR A 17 -16.25 -4.63 -3.80
CA THR A 17 -16.59 -3.45 -4.63
C THR A 17 -17.80 -3.71 -5.53
N ALA A 18 -17.85 -4.86 -6.20
CA ALA A 18 -18.93 -5.19 -7.13
C ALA A 18 -20.33 -5.24 -6.46
N PRO A 19 -20.56 -6.01 -5.38
CA PRO A 19 -21.86 -6.04 -4.71
C PRO A 19 -22.22 -4.70 -4.07
N LEU A 20 -21.24 -3.97 -3.52
CA LEU A 20 -21.48 -2.65 -2.94
C LEU A 20 -21.94 -1.65 -3.99
N MET A 21 -21.40 -1.72 -5.20
CA MET A 21 -21.79 -0.84 -6.29
C MET A 21 -23.20 -1.16 -6.81
N VAL A 22 -23.56 -2.43 -6.93
CA VAL A 22 -24.93 -2.85 -7.29
C VAL A 22 -25.93 -2.32 -6.28
N TRP A 23 -25.66 -2.50 -4.98
CA TRP A 23 -26.52 -2.00 -3.92
C TRP A 23 -26.68 -0.47 -3.94
N LEU A 24 -25.61 0.26 -4.27
CA LEU A 24 -25.64 1.72 -4.40
C LEU A 24 -26.48 2.18 -5.60
N MET A 25 -26.40 1.45 -6.72
CA MET A 25 -27.18 1.73 -7.92
C MET A 25 -28.68 1.51 -7.69
N ASP A 26 -29.07 0.48 -6.94
CA ASP A 26 -30.47 0.21 -6.59
C ASP A 26 -31.10 1.34 -5.75
N LEU A 27 -30.29 2.00 -4.91
CA LEU A 27 -30.75 3.05 -3.99
C LEU A 27 -30.74 4.46 -4.61
N TYR A 28 -29.68 4.79 -5.36
CA TYR A 28 -29.37 6.18 -5.76
C TYR A 28 -29.18 6.38 -7.26
N ASP A 29 -29.49 5.36 -8.08
CA ASP A 29 -29.25 5.36 -9.52
C ASP A 29 -27.74 5.41 -9.85
N TRP A 30 -27.37 5.23 -11.13
CA TRP A 30 -25.96 5.17 -11.56
C TRP A 30 -25.20 6.47 -11.31
N ARG A 31 -25.90 7.61 -11.34
CA ARG A 31 -25.32 8.93 -11.11
C ARG A 31 -25.02 9.15 -9.63
N GLY A 32 -25.97 8.83 -8.76
CA GLY A 32 -25.81 9.00 -7.32
C GLY A 32 -24.73 8.08 -6.77
N ALA A 33 -24.65 6.84 -7.27
CA ALA A 33 -23.60 5.91 -6.89
C ALA A 33 -22.18 6.46 -7.13
N LEU A 34 -21.94 7.11 -8.28
CA LEU A 34 -20.67 7.76 -8.61
C LEU A 34 -20.38 8.98 -7.73
N PHE A 35 -21.39 9.83 -7.50
CA PHE A 35 -21.24 11.00 -6.64
C PHE A 35 -20.98 10.65 -5.17
N ILE A 36 -21.38 9.48 -4.70
CA ILE A 36 -21.13 9.01 -3.34
C ILE A 36 -19.76 8.33 -3.25
N THR A 37 -19.42 7.45 -4.20
CA THR A 37 -18.17 6.67 -4.14
C THR A 37 -16.92 7.51 -4.37
N ALA A 38 -16.97 8.49 -5.29
CA ALA A 38 -15.82 9.35 -5.59
C ALA A 38 -15.29 10.13 -4.36
N PRO A 39 -16.11 10.91 -3.61
CA PRO A 39 -15.63 11.57 -2.40
C PRO A 39 -15.35 10.59 -1.27
N SER A 40 -16.04 9.45 -1.19
CA SER A 40 -15.77 8.44 -0.17
C SER A 40 -14.34 7.88 -0.28
N GLY A 41 -13.85 7.67 -1.51
CA GLY A 41 -12.45 7.29 -1.75
C GLY A 41 -11.46 8.36 -1.30
N LEU A 42 -11.76 9.64 -1.55
CA LEU A 42 -10.94 10.76 -1.08
C LEU A 42 -10.94 10.89 0.45
N LEU A 43 -12.09 10.68 1.10
CA LEU A 43 -12.20 10.68 2.56
C LEU A 43 -11.37 9.55 3.15
N LEU A 44 -11.45 8.35 2.60
CA LEU A 44 -10.61 7.21 3.00
C LEU A 44 -9.12 7.51 2.81
N ALA A 45 -8.73 8.11 1.69
CA ALA A 45 -7.35 8.54 1.46
C ALA A 45 -6.89 9.60 2.47
N GLY A 46 -7.76 10.54 2.85
CA GLY A 46 -7.47 11.54 3.88
C GLY A 46 -7.31 10.93 5.28
N VAL A 47 -8.19 10.00 5.65
CA VAL A 47 -8.08 9.23 6.90
C VAL A 47 -6.80 8.40 6.91
N TRP A 48 -6.49 7.74 5.79
CA TRP A 48 -5.25 6.99 5.64
C TRP A 48 -4.03 7.89 5.81
N TRP A 49 -4.01 9.07 5.18
CA TRP A 49 -2.93 10.05 5.34
C TRP A 49 -2.74 10.45 6.80
N TRP A 50 -3.83 10.64 7.54
CA TRP A 50 -3.76 11.03 8.95
C TRP A 50 -3.33 9.89 9.87
N TYR A 51 -3.76 8.66 9.59
CA TYR A 51 -3.57 7.50 10.46
C TYR A 51 -2.26 6.74 10.18
N VAL A 52 -1.90 6.56 8.91
CA VAL A 52 -0.74 5.78 8.49
C VAL A 52 0.44 6.71 8.27
N ARG A 53 1.38 6.73 9.23
CA ARG A 53 2.67 7.41 9.06
C ARG A 53 3.78 6.38 8.85
N ASP A 54 4.55 6.54 7.78
CA ASP A 54 5.64 5.63 7.38
C ASP A 54 6.82 5.57 8.36
N TYR A 55 6.88 6.49 9.32
CA TYR A 55 7.97 6.60 10.27
C TYR A 55 7.48 6.40 11.71
N PRO A 56 7.93 5.36 12.43
CA PRO A 56 7.57 5.13 13.84
C PRO A 56 8.00 6.28 14.76
N LYS A 57 8.97 7.09 14.33
CA LYS A 57 9.43 8.32 15.01
C LYS A 57 8.41 9.48 14.99
N ASP A 58 7.39 9.44 14.12
CA ASP A 58 6.34 10.46 14.02
C ASP A 58 5.03 10.05 14.72
N HIS A 59 4.99 8.85 15.31
CA HIS A 59 3.89 8.38 16.14
C HIS A 59 4.23 8.62 17.62
N ARG A 60 3.41 9.45 18.28
CA ARG A 60 3.56 9.80 19.71
C ARG A 60 3.37 8.59 20.66
N SER A 61 2.95 7.44 20.14
CA SER A 61 2.69 6.19 20.87
C SER A 61 3.85 5.20 20.84
N VAL A 62 4.95 5.47 20.13
CA VAL A 62 6.08 4.52 20.05
C VAL A 62 7.02 4.74 21.23
N ASN A 63 7.20 3.67 22.02
CA ASN A 63 8.10 3.69 23.17
C ASN A 63 9.56 3.50 22.70
N ALA A 64 10.51 4.17 23.35
CA ALA A 64 11.93 4.12 23.00
C ALA A 64 12.51 2.68 23.02
N ALA A 65 11.91 1.78 23.81
CA ALA A 65 12.26 0.36 23.85
C ALA A 65 11.88 -0.40 22.57
N GLU A 66 10.74 -0.06 21.97
CA GLU A 66 10.24 -0.67 20.73
C GLU A 66 11.07 -0.22 19.52
N LEU A 67 11.48 1.06 19.53
CA LEU A 67 12.36 1.63 18.50
C LEU A 67 13.71 0.88 18.46
N ARG A 68 14.28 0.56 19.62
CA ARG A 68 15.54 -0.20 19.73
C ARG A 68 15.42 -1.64 19.22
N LEU A 69 14.28 -2.29 19.42
CA LEU A 69 14.02 -3.63 18.89
C LEU A 69 13.91 -3.63 17.35
N ILE A 70 13.27 -2.61 16.78
CA ILE A 70 13.13 -2.46 15.32
C ILE A 70 14.50 -2.14 14.69
N ASP A 71 15.31 -1.28 15.31
CA ASP A 71 16.62 -0.90 14.77
C ASP A 71 17.66 -2.04 14.90
N ALA A 72 17.58 -2.85 15.96
CA ALA A 72 18.51 -3.96 16.18
C ALA A 72 18.45 -5.05 15.08
N GLY A 73 17.33 -5.17 14.37
CA GLY A 73 17.13 -6.13 13.28
C GLY A 73 17.28 -5.52 11.88
N ARG A 74 17.50 -4.21 11.75
CA ARG A 74 17.51 -3.54 10.45
C ARG A 74 18.94 -3.53 9.89
N PRO A 75 19.18 -4.09 8.68
CA PRO A 75 20.45 -3.85 8.02
C PRO A 75 20.66 -2.34 7.85
N PRO A 76 21.91 -1.85 7.94
CA PRO A 76 22.20 -0.43 7.85
C PRO A 76 21.53 0.16 6.62
N PRO A 77 21.02 1.41 6.68
CA PRO A 77 20.30 2.03 5.58
C PRO A 77 21.08 1.82 4.29
N GLN A 78 20.52 1.03 3.37
CA GLN A 78 21.16 0.79 2.08
C GLN A 78 21.28 2.14 1.41
N ALA A 79 22.53 2.56 1.17
CA ALA A 79 22.85 3.81 0.52
C ALA A 79 21.99 3.92 -0.74
N GLY A 80 21.22 5.01 -0.85
CA GLY A 80 20.17 5.18 -1.85
C GLY A 80 20.60 4.71 -3.23
N ALA A 81 19.67 4.02 -3.92
CA ALA A 81 19.87 3.37 -5.21
C ALA A 81 20.91 4.11 -6.06
N ALA A 82 22.07 3.47 -6.24
CA ALA A 82 23.17 4.03 -7.02
C ALA A 82 22.63 4.49 -8.38
N LYS A 83 22.96 5.72 -8.79
CA LYS A 83 22.59 6.23 -10.13
C LYS A 83 23.02 5.21 -11.18
N GLY A 84 22.06 4.60 -11.87
CA GLY A 84 22.30 3.52 -12.84
C GLY A 84 21.87 2.11 -12.43
N ALA A 85 21.33 1.91 -11.22
CA ALA A 85 20.80 0.62 -10.76
C ALA A 85 19.78 0.00 -11.72
N TRP A 86 18.97 0.82 -12.41
CA TRP A 86 18.01 0.36 -13.41
C TRP A 86 18.67 -0.22 -14.67
N LEU A 87 19.80 0.35 -15.12
CA LEU A 87 20.58 -0.21 -16.24
C LEU A 87 21.24 -1.54 -15.85
N ILE A 88 21.68 -1.67 -14.60
CA ILE A 88 22.26 -2.92 -14.09
C ILE A 88 21.19 -4.01 -14.01
N ALA A 89 19.99 -3.67 -13.53
CA ALA A 89 18.86 -4.59 -13.45
C ALA A 89 18.42 -5.08 -14.84
N LEU A 90 18.31 -4.18 -15.83
CA LEU A 90 17.96 -4.54 -17.21
C LEU A 90 19.05 -5.34 -17.95
N ARG A 91 20.30 -5.18 -17.54
CA ARG A 91 21.43 -5.92 -18.13
C ARG A 91 21.60 -7.32 -17.51
N ASN A 92 20.91 -7.64 -16.42
CA ASN A 92 20.97 -8.95 -15.80
C ASN A 92 20.17 -9.97 -16.61
N ARG A 93 20.87 -11.00 -17.09
CA ARG A 93 20.29 -12.09 -17.88
C ARG A 93 19.23 -12.85 -17.10
N ASP A 94 19.41 -13.01 -15.79
CA ASP A 94 18.44 -13.69 -14.92
C ASP A 94 17.14 -12.89 -14.77
N VAL A 95 17.22 -11.56 -14.77
CA VAL A 95 16.03 -10.69 -14.77
C VAL A 95 15.28 -10.83 -16.09
N LEU A 96 16.01 -10.87 -17.21
CA LEU A 96 15.41 -11.09 -18.53
C LEU A 96 14.77 -12.48 -18.66
N LEU A 97 15.41 -13.52 -18.13
CA LEU A 97 14.88 -14.88 -18.12
C LEU A 97 13.64 -15.01 -17.25
N LEU A 98 13.59 -14.36 -16.09
CA LEU A 98 12.40 -14.33 -15.23
C LEU A 98 11.22 -13.57 -15.86
N THR A 99 11.48 -12.55 -16.69
CA THR A 99 10.40 -11.85 -17.41
C THR A 99 9.93 -12.57 -18.67
N LEU A 100 10.75 -13.47 -19.22
CA LEU A 100 10.48 -14.20 -20.46
C LEU A 100 9.92 -15.61 -20.21
N SER A 101 10.13 -16.17 -19.01
CA SER A 101 9.56 -17.44 -18.54
C SER A 101 8.13 -17.27 -18.04
#